data_AF-A0A5E5BVP8-F1
#
_entry.id   AF-A0A5E5BVP8-F1
#
_cell.length_a   1.000
_cell.length_b   1.000
_cell.length_c   1.000
_cell.angle_alpha   90.00
_cell.angle_beta   90.00
_cell.angle_gamma   90.00
#
_symmetry.space_group_name_H-M   'P 1'
#
loop_
_entity.id
_entity.type
_entity.pdbx_description
1 polymer ?
#
loop_
_entity_poly.entity_id
_entity_poly.type
_entity_poly.pdbx_seq_one_letter_code
_entity_poly.pdbx_strand_id
1 'polypeptide(L)'
;MRGSRGDFMGRGPLDLDKMDFGDERRGARHGRRGGGEGYGDSRFGRGEDTRGERGGRGGRGGGRLFSHGGLRLVLLHLIAQQPRHGYELIKAIEESVNGTYSPSAGVVYPTLTLLEEMGYIRVQESTGESQRKSYEITDTGREYLAENEDSVTELLARLATRRERSEDMPPQVMRALHNFKYAVHLRLGGEPLTTEQANAFAAILDAAAQQLERL
;
A
#
# COMPACT_ATOMS: atom_id res chain seq x y z
N MET A 1 -12.45 55.76 5.73
CA MET A 1 -12.05 54.69 4.78
C MET A 1 -11.48 53.54 5.60
N ARG A 2 -12.27 52.49 5.91
CA ARG A 2 -12.24 51.12 5.31
C ARG A 2 -10.83 50.51 5.24
N GLY A 3 -10.51 49.30 5.71
CA GLY A 3 -11.29 48.16 6.24
C GLY A 3 -10.41 47.28 7.15
N SER A 4 -10.98 46.63 8.17
CA SER A 4 -11.48 45.24 8.16
C SER A 4 -10.40 44.19 7.84
N ARG A 5 -9.70 43.71 8.88
CA ARG A 5 -8.94 42.45 8.82
C ARG A 5 -9.95 41.32 9.01
N GLY A 6 -10.25 40.64 7.91
CA GLY A 6 -11.13 39.50 7.87
C GLY A 6 -10.52 38.28 8.55
N ASP A 7 -11.41 37.58 9.23
CA ASP A 7 -11.31 36.26 9.81
C ASP A 7 -10.55 35.27 8.91
N PHE A 8 -9.47 34.69 9.46
CA PHE A 8 -8.84 33.50 8.92
C PHE A 8 -9.66 32.29 9.40
N MET A 9 -10.62 31.88 8.58
CA MET A 9 -11.38 30.64 8.76
C MET A 9 -10.43 29.45 8.88
N GLY A 10 -10.68 28.63 9.90
CA GLY A 10 -10.08 27.31 10.07
C GLY A 10 -10.38 26.40 8.88
N ARG A 11 -9.35 25.73 8.38
CA ARG A 11 -9.52 24.49 7.65
C ARG A 11 -9.48 23.36 8.68
N GLY A 12 -10.66 22.83 8.99
CA GLY A 12 -10.80 21.57 9.69
C GLY A 12 -10.22 20.39 8.89
N PRO A 13 -10.17 19.19 9.48
CA PRO A 13 -9.68 17.99 8.82
C PRO A 13 -10.45 17.72 7.52
N LEU A 14 -9.74 17.22 6.51
CA LEU A 14 -10.29 16.92 5.20
C LEU A 14 -11.36 15.82 5.31
N ASP A 15 -12.60 16.20 5.04
CA ASP A 15 -13.78 15.35 5.06
C ASP A 15 -13.82 14.52 3.76
N LEU A 16 -13.38 13.26 3.83
CA LEU A 16 -13.25 12.33 2.69
C LEU A 16 -14.61 11.84 2.15
N ASP A 17 -15.71 12.14 2.86
CA ASP A 17 -17.08 11.72 2.54
C ASP A 17 -17.69 12.42 1.31
N LYS A 18 -17.00 13.36 0.66
CA LYS A 18 -17.56 14.22 -0.40
C LYS A 18 -16.94 14.08 -1.78
N MET A 19 -16.11 13.07 -2.03
CA MET A 19 -15.62 12.79 -3.38
C MET A 19 -16.51 11.77 -4.08
N ASP A 20 -17.32 12.26 -5.02
CA ASP A 20 -18.08 11.46 -5.99
C ASP A 20 -17.14 10.87 -7.04
N PHE A 21 -16.99 9.55 -7.05
CA PHE A 21 -16.18 8.81 -8.01
C PHE A 21 -17.10 8.17 -9.05
N GLY A 22 -17.51 8.97 -10.03
CA GLY A 22 -18.33 8.55 -11.17
C GLY A 22 -17.68 7.44 -12.02
N ASP A 23 -18.54 6.50 -12.42
CA ASP A 23 -18.32 5.34 -13.30
C ASP A 23 -17.89 5.77 -14.72
N GLU A 24 -16.65 5.43 -15.13
CA GLU A 24 -16.28 5.37 -16.54
C GLU A 24 -15.76 3.99 -16.95
N ARG A 25 -16.68 3.28 -17.60
CA ARG A 25 -16.52 2.01 -18.31
C ARG A 25 -15.49 2.11 -19.43
N ARG A 26 -14.62 1.10 -19.54
CA ARG A 26 -14.21 0.53 -20.85
C ARG A 26 -14.05 -0.98 -20.73
N GLY A 27 -14.89 -1.70 -21.48
CA GLY A 27 -14.84 -3.14 -21.60
C GLY A 27 -13.77 -3.62 -22.57
N ALA A 28 -13.30 -4.85 -22.35
CA ALA A 28 -12.81 -5.73 -23.40
C ALA A 28 -12.99 -7.18 -22.93
N ARG A 29 -13.85 -7.91 -23.65
CA ARG A 29 -14.09 -9.34 -23.51
C ARG A 29 -12.94 -10.12 -24.13
N HIS A 30 -12.48 -11.19 -23.48
CA HIS A 30 -12.01 -12.42 -24.13
C HIS A 30 -12.23 -13.59 -23.16
N GLY A 31 -12.79 -14.69 -23.68
CA GLY A 31 -13.25 -15.83 -22.89
C GLY A 31 -12.54 -17.15 -23.17
N ARG A 32 -12.96 -18.16 -22.37
CA ARG A 32 -12.68 -19.63 -22.43
C ARG A 32 -11.22 -20.00 -22.13
N ARG A 33 -10.86 -21.09 -21.44
CA ARG A 33 -11.37 -22.46 -21.14
C ARG A 33 -10.40 -22.95 -20.02
N GLY A 34 -10.70 -23.73 -18.97
CA GLY A 34 -11.45 -24.97 -18.83
C GLY A 34 -10.69 -25.90 -17.85
N GLY A 35 -11.42 -26.69 -17.03
CA GLY A 35 -10.98 -27.90 -16.30
C GLY A 35 -10.06 -27.68 -15.09
N GLY A 36 -10.18 -28.33 -13.93
CA GLY A 36 -10.90 -29.52 -13.49
C GLY A 36 -10.08 -30.14 -12.35
N GLU A 37 -10.72 -30.35 -11.20
CA GLU A 37 -10.50 -31.37 -10.14
C GLU A 37 -9.09 -31.69 -9.61
N GLY A 38 -8.97 -31.71 -8.27
CA GLY A 38 -7.91 -32.45 -7.58
C GLY A 38 -7.74 -32.09 -6.10
N TYR A 39 -8.56 -32.68 -5.23
CA TYR A 39 -8.27 -32.78 -3.78
C TYR A 39 -7.11 -33.78 -3.55
N GLY A 40 -6.19 -33.45 -2.65
CA GLY A 40 -5.08 -34.34 -2.31
C GLY A 40 -4.27 -33.87 -1.10
N ASP A 41 -4.77 -34.22 0.08
CA ASP A 41 -4.08 -34.23 1.37
C ASP A 41 -2.73 -34.96 1.29
N SER A 42 -1.67 -34.34 1.80
CA SER A 42 -0.44 -35.03 2.21
C SER A 42 0.28 -34.26 3.31
N ARG A 43 -0.09 -34.60 4.54
CA ARG A 43 0.81 -35.10 5.60
C ARG A 43 2.13 -34.35 5.86
N PHE A 44 2.11 -33.70 7.03
CA PHE A 44 3.23 -33.39 7.91
C PHE A 44 4.38 -34.42 7.87
N GLY A 45 5.58 -33.95 7.54
CA GLY A 45 6.85 -34.61 7.77
C GLY A 45 7.77 -33.71 8.59
N ARG A 46 8.14 -34.17 9.79
CA ARG A 46 9.02 -33.51 10.76
C ARG A 46 10.43 -34.10 10.66
N GLY A 47 11.44 -33.21 10.74
CA GLY A 47 12.87 -33.50 10.94
C GLY A 47 13.70 -33.32 9.65
N GLU A 48 14.91 -32.78 9.63
CA GLU A 48 15.79 -32.19 10.65
C GLU A 48 16.93 -31.52 9.85
N ASP A 49 17.34 -30.33 10.28
CA ASP A 49 18.65 -29.70 10.17
C ASP A 49 19.43 -29.75 8.84
N THR A 50 19.40 -28.62 8.11
CA THR A 50 20.60 -28.16 7.39
C THR A 50 20.69 -26.65 7.41
N ARG A 51 21.75 -26.16 8.07
CA ARG A 51 22.20 -24.77 8.07
C ARG A 51 22.32 -24.25 6.64
N GLY A 52 21.62 -23.16 6.37
CA GLY A 52 21.70 -22.42 5.11
C GLY A 52 21.01 -21.08 5.28
N GLU A 53 21.70 -20.15 5.92
CA GLU A 53 21.37 -18.72 5.91
C GLU A 53 21.28 -18.24 4.45
N ARG A 54 20.07 -18.25 3.88
CA ARG A 54 19.69 -17.44 2.72
C ARG A 54 18.69 -16.40 3.18
N GLY A 55 19.22 -15.38 3.83
CA GLY A 55 18.49 -14.17 4.17
C GLY A 55 17.97 -13.45 2.92
N GLY A 56 16.64 -13.35 2.84
CA GLY A 56 15.91 -12.13 2.47
C GLY A 56 16.32 -11.43 1.18
N ARG A 57 15.82 -11.92 0.04
CA ARG A 57 15.60 -11.08 -1.14
C ARG A 57 14.21 -10.44 -1.03
N GLY A 58 14.08 -9.45 -0.14
CA GLY A 58 12.88 -8.64 0.06
C GLY A 58 13.25 -7.15 0.03
N GLY A 59 12.53 -6.36 -0.76
CA GLY A 59 12.91 -5.01 -1.19
C GLY A 59 13.42 -4.06 -0.11
N ARG A 60 14.67 -3.61 -0.27
CA ARG A 60 15.24 -2.47 0.44
C ARG A 60 14.55 -1.19 -0.07
N GLY A 61 13.55 -0.73 0.65
CA GLY A 61 12.88 0.55 0.41
C GLY A 61 11.70 0.82 1.35
N GLY A 62 10.94 -0.23 1.71
CA GLY A 62 9.77 -0.10 2.59
C GLY A 62 9.97 -0.49 4.06
N GLY A 63 11.04 -1.22 4.39
CA GLY A 63 11.23 -1.84 5.71
C GLY A 63 11.55 -0.91 6.89
N ARG A 64 11.65 0.41 6.68
CA ARG A 64 11.89 1.39 7.77
C ARG A 64 10.64 2.18 8.19
N LEU A 65 9.63 2.28 7.33
CA LEU A 65 8.41 3.03 7.67
C LEU A 65 7.53 2.23 8.63
N PHE A 66 7.42 0.94 8.36
CA PHE A 66 6.73 -0.02 9.20
C PHE A 66 7.79 -1.00 9.74
N SER A 67 8.08 -0.93 11.03
CA SER A 67 8.81 -1.99 11.74
C SER A 67 8.00 -3.31 11.68
N HIS A 68 8.58 -4.44 12.11
CA HIS A 68 7.90 -5.75 12.14
C HIS A 68 6.50 -5.62 12.77
N GLY A 69 5.44 -5.74 11.94
CA GLY A 69 4.04 -5.63 12.37
C GLY A 69 3.36 -4.26 12.22
N GLY A 70 4.09 -3.17 11.94
CA GLY A 70 3.49 -1.83 11.82
C GLY A 70 2.49 -1.71 10.68
N LEU A 71 2.78 -2.34 9.53
CA LEU A 71 1.86 -2.34 8.39
C LEU A 71 0.55 -3.06 8.74
N ARG A 72 0.61 -4.14 9.53
CA ARG A 72 -0.56 -4.89 9.97
C ARG A 72 -1.51 -4.00 10.77
N LEU A 73 -0.99 -3.23 11.72
CA LEU A 73 -1.78 -2.31 12.53
C LEU A 73 -2.42 -1.21 11.70
N VAL A 74 -1.66 -0.63 10.74
CA VAL A 74 -2.21 0.41 9.85
C VAL A 74 -3.29 -0.15 8.92
N LEU A 75 -3.08 -1.32 8.33
CA LEU A 75 -4.09 -1.97 7.49
C LEU A 75 -5.36 -2.27 8.30
N LEU A 76 -5.21 -2.85 9.49
CA LEU A 76 -6.34 -3.15 10.37
C LEU A 76 -7.09 -1.88 10.80
N HIS A 77 -6.36 -0.81 11.15
CA HIS A 77 -6.94 0.49 11.48
C HIS A 77 -7.75 1.07 10.30
N LEU A 78 -7.25 1.00 9.07
CA LEU A 78 -7.95 1.49 7.89
C LEU A 78 -9.22 0.67 7.57
N ILE A 79 -9.17 -0.64 7.79
CA ILE A 79 -10.33 -1.54 7.65
C ILE A 79 -11.36 -1.28 8.76
N ALA A 80 -10.91 -0.88 9.96
CA ALA A 80 -11.80 -0.57 11.07
C ALA A 80 -12.68 0.66 10.82
N GLN A 81 -12.17 1.62 10.06
CA GLN A 81 -12.91 2.83 9.68
C GLN A 81 -14.02 2.52 8.67
N GLN A 82 -13.71 1.72 7.65
CA GLN A 82 -14.68 1.26 6.66
C GLN A 82 -14.16 -0.03 5.99
N PRO A 83 -15.06 -0.93 5.56
CA PRO A 83 -14.66 -2.07 4.73
C PRO A 83 -13.95 -1.59 3.46
N ARG A 84 -12.82 -2.23 3.12
CA ARG A 84 -11.98 -1.82 1.98
C ARG A 84 -11.47 -3.02 1.20
N HIS A 85 -11.27 -2.83 -0.10
CA HIS A 85 -10.53 -3.76 -0.92
C HIS A 85 -9.01 -3.62 -0.71
N GLY A 86 -8.26 -4.70 -0.96
CA GLY A 86 -6.79 -4.69 -0.79
C GLY A 86 -6.07 -3.60 -1.59
N TYR A 87 -6.57 -3.27 -2.79
CA TYR A 87 -6.02 -2.19 -3.60
C TYR A 87 -6.34 -0.80 -3.03
N GLU A 88 -7.54 -0.62 -2.48
CA GLU A 88 -7.94 0.64 -1.82
C GLU A 88 -7.10 0.91 -0.58
N LEU A 89 -6.67 -0.14 0.12
CA LEU A 89 -5.74 -0.02 1.26
C LEU A 89 -4.35 0.46 0.80
N ILE A 90 -3.84 -0.07 -0.32
CA ILE A 90 -2.58 0.41 -0.92
C ILE A 90 -2.70 1.90 -1.25
N LYS A 91 -3.81 2.30 -1.87
CA LYS A 91 -4.08 3.69 -2.25
C LYS A 91 -4.25 4.61 -1.06
N ALA A 92 -5.00 4.20 -0.06
CA ALA A 92 -5.20 4.98 1.17
C ALA A 92 -3.87 5.25 1.89
N ILE A 93 -2.99 4.25 2.00
CA ILE A 93 -1.66 4.46 2.59
C ILE A 93 -0.82 5.39 1.71
N GLU A 94 -0.87 5.24 0.39
CA GLU A 94 -0.17 6.13 -0.53
C GLU A 94 -0.61 7.60 -0.39
N GLU A 95 -1.91 7.83 -0.34
CA GLU A 95 -2.53 9.16 -0.21
C GLU A 95 -2.26 9.79 1.16
N SER A 96 -2.20 8.98 2.23
CA SER A 96 -1.89 9.47 3.59
C SER A 96 -0.55 10.20 3.69
N VAL A 97 0.37 9.93 2.77
CA VAL A 97 1.73 10.49 2.71
C VAL A 97 2.01 11.21 1.38
N ASN A 98 0.96 11.72 0.73
CA ASN A 98 1.00 12.46 -0.54
C ASN A 98 1.81 11.76 -1.64
N GLY A 99 1.68 10.43 -1.76
CA GLY A 99 2.33 9.65 -2.81
C GLY A 99 3.81 9.37 -2.60
N THR A 100 4.44 9.93 -1.56
CA THR A 100 5.88 9.78 -1.26
C THR A 100 6.29 8.38 -0.80
N TYR A 101 5.32 7.52 -0.54
CA TYR A 101 5.48 6.11 -0.27
C TYR A 101 4.21 5.37 -0.68
N SER A 102 4.32 4.13 -1.12
CA SER A 102 3.19 3.24 -1.36
C SER A 102 3.65 1.80 -1.05
N PRO A 103 2.90 1.05 -0.23
CA PRO A 103 3.24 -0.34 0.05
C PRO A 103 2.97 -1.19 -1.20
N SER A 104 3.82 -2.18 -1.47
CA SER A 104 3.61 -3.06 -2.62
C SER A 104 2.51 -4.08 -2.35
N ALA A 105 1.82 -4.50 -3.41
CA ALA A 105 0.84 -5.59 -3.36
C ALA A 105 1.45 -6.86 -2.73
N GLY A 106 2.71 -7.18 -3.05
CA GLY A 106 3.43 -8.34 -2.50
C GLY A 106 3.70 -8.29 -1.00
N VAL A 107 3.46 -7.16 -0.32
CA VAL A 107 3.51 -7.08 1.14
C VAL A 107 2.09 -6.93 1.72
N VAL A 108 1.22 -6.17 1.05
CA VAL A 108 -0.16 -5.94 1.53
C VAL A 108 -0.99 -7.22 1.53
N TYR A 109 -1.06 -7.96 0.42
CA TYR A 109 -1.93 -9.13 0.34
C TYR A 109 -1.53 -10.26 1.30
N PRO A 110 -0.24 -10.61 1.44
CA PRO A 110 0.17 -11.56 2.49
C PRO A 110 -0.14 -11.08 3.91
N THR A 111 -0.06 -9.77 4.17
CA THR A 111 -0.43 -9.21 5.48
C THR A 111 -1.94 -9.30 5.73
N LEU A 112 -2.77 -9.12 4.70
CA LEU A 112 -4.21 -9.30 4.78
C LEU A 112 -4.59 -10.76 5.04
N THR A 113 -3.94 -11.71 4.34
CA THR A 113 -4.11 -13.14 4.63
C THR A 113 -3.77 -13.46 6.08
N LEU A 114 -2.66 -12.94 6.61
CA LEU A 114 -2.30 -13.13 8.01
C LEU A 114 -3.35 -12.54 8.97
N LEU A 115 -3.88 -11.35 8.69
CA LEU A 115 -4.94 -10.74 9.49
C LEU A 115 -6.23 -11.58 9.49
N GLU A 116 -6.56 -12.19 8.36
CA GLU A 116 -7.71 -13.09 8.21
C GLU A 116 -7.49 -14.40 8.98
N GLU A 117 -6.31 -15.01 8.86
CA GLU A 117 -5.92 -16.22 9.60
C GLU A 117 -5.90 -16.01 11.12
N MET A 118 -5.52 -14.81 11.57
CA MET A 118 -5.59 -14.41 12.98
C MET A 118 -7.02 -14.09 13.44
N GLY A 119 -7.99 -14.09 12.53
CA GLY A 119 -9.39 -13.81 12.81
C GLY A 119 -9.69 -12.34 13.09
N TYR A 120 -8.78 -11.41 12.77
CA TYR A 120 -8.96 -9.97 12.99
C TYR A 120 -9.76 -9.28 11.89
N ILE A 121 -9.79 -9.88 10.71
CA ILE A 121 -10.63 -9.44 9.59
C ILE A 121 -11.35 -10.63 8.99
N ARG A 122 -12.45 -10.36 8.28
CA ARG A 122 -13.17 -11.32 7.45
C ARG A 122 -13.33 -10.80 6.04
N VAL A 123 -13.42 -11.71 5.08
CA VAL A 123 -13.78 -11.35 3.70
C VAL A 123 -15.30 -11.23 3.60
N GLN A 124 -15.75 -10.06 3.17
CA GLN A 124 -17.12 -9.86 2.70
C GLN A 124 -17.14 -10.15 1.20
N GLU A 125 -17.94 -11.13 0.80
CA GLU A 125 -18.20 -11.39 -0.61
C GLU A 125 -19.03 -10.25 -1.19
N SER A 126 -18.52 -9.60 -2.22
CA SER A 126 -19.23 -8.51 -2.90
C SER A 126 -20.46 -9.07 -3.62
N THR A 127 -21.64 -8.54 -3.32
CA THR A 127 -22.93 -8.91 -3.96
C THR A 127 -23.13 -8.22 -5.33
N GLY A 128 -22.08 -8.06 -6.14
CA GLY A 128 -22.14 -7.36 -7.43
C GLY A 128 -21.16 -7.88 -8.47
N GLU A 129 -21.19 -7.32 -9.69
CA GLU A 129 -20.40 -7.76 -10.85
C GLU A 129 -18.87 -7.70 -10.65
N SER A 130 -18.41 -7.01 -9.60
CA SER A 130 -17.02 -7.00 -9.17
C SER A 130 -16.80 -8.09 -8.12
N GLN A 131 -16.23 -9.25 -8.52
CA GLN A 131 -15.81 -10.35 -7.62
C GLN A 131 -14.64 -9.97 -6.68
N ARG A 132 -14.46 -8.69 -6.35
CA ARG A 132 -13.35 -8.24 -5.52
C ARG A 132 -13.71 -8.48 -4.05
N LYS A 133 -12.82 -9.15 -3.34
CA LYS A 133 -12.93 -9.40 -1.90
C LYS A 133 -12.82 -8.07 -1.14
N SER A 134 -13.85 -7.71 -0.38
CA SER A 134 -13.77 -6.61 0.58
C SER A 134 -13.37 -7.19 1.93
N TYR A 135 -12.57 -6.45 2.70
CA TYR A 135 -12.16 -6.86 4.04
C TYR A 135 -12.91 -6.01 5.07
N GLU A 136 -13.45 -6.67 6.09
CA GLU A 136 -14.17 -6.05 7.20
C GLU A 136 -13.52 -6.49 8.52
N ILE A 137 -13.43 -5.59 9.49
CA ILE A 137 -12.88 -5.90 10.81
C ILE A 137 -13.85 -6.77 11.63
N THR A 138 -13.31 -7.70 12.41
CA THR A 138 -14.07 -8.51 13.38
C THR A 138 -14.02 -7.89 14.78
N ASP A 139 -14.83 -8.39 15.72
CA ASP A 139 -14.80 -7.93 17.11
C ASP A 139 -13.43 -8.17 17.76
N THR A 140 -12.83 -9.34 17.52
CA THR A 140 -11.46 -9.66 17.97
C THR A 140 -10.42 -8.73 17.34
N GLY A 141 -10.62 -8.31 16.08
CA GLY A 141 -9.78 -7.30 15.44
C GLY A 141 -9.90 -5.92 16.09
N ARG A 142 -11.10 -5.53 16.53
CA ARG A 142 -11.33 -4.26 17.24
C ARG A 142 -10.68 -4.27 18.63
N GLU A 143 -10.79 -5.38 19.35
CA GLU A 143 -10.10 -5.58 20.64
C GLU A 143 -8.58 -5.48 20.45
N TYR A 144 -8.04 -6.17 19.45
CA TYR A 144 -6.61 -6.11 19.14
C TYR A 144 -6.15 -4.68 18.78
N LEU A 145 -6.96 -3.90 18.05
CA LEU A 145 -6.65 -2.49 17.80
C LEU A 145 -6.64 -1.65 19.08
N ALA A 146 -7.61 -1.86 19.97
CA ALA A 146 -7.68 -1.13 21.24
C ALA A 146 -6.47 -1.45 22.13
N GLU A 147 -6.04 -2.71 22.21
CA GLU A 147 -4.83 -3.12 22.93
C GLU A 147 -3.54 -2.52 22.36
N ASN A 148 -3.55 -2.12 21.08
CA ASN A 148 -2.40 -1.59 20.36
C ASN A 148 -2.57 -0.10 19.98
N GLU A 149 -3.47 0.62 20.65
CA GLU A 149 -3.83 2.01 20.31
C GLU A 149 -2.61 2.94 20.31
N ASP A 150 -1.73 2.80 21.30
CA ASP A 150 -0.48 3.59 21.39
C ASP A 150 0.42 3.37 20.18
N SER A 151 0.54 2.10 19.75
CA SER A 151 1.34 1.74 18.57
C SER A 151 0.72 2.26 17.28
N VAL A 152 -0.61 2.19 17.15
CA VAL A 152 -1.34 2.77 16.02
C VAL A 152 -1.12 4.28 15.97
N THR A 153 -1.27 4.96 17.11
CA THR A 153 -1.08 6.41 17.23
C THR A 153 0.34 6.81 16.83
N GLU A 154 1.36 6.10 17.30
CA GLU A 154 2.75 6.38 16.92
C GLU A 154 2.98 6.19 15.41
N LEU A 155 2.42 5.13 14.82
CA LEU A 155 2.54 4.86 13.39
C LEU A 155 1.85 5.94 12.55
N LEU A 156 0.65 6.37 12.94
CA LEU A 156 -0.07 7.46 12.28
C LEU A 156 0.68 8.79 12.39
N ALA A 157 1.28 9.09 13.56
CA ALA A 157 2.11 10.27 13.74
C ALA A 157 3.33 10.25 12.80
N ARG A 158 4.00 9.09 12.64
CA ARG A 158 5.10 8.93 11.68
C ARG A 158 4.67 9.16 10.23
N LEU A 159 3.47 8.70 9.85
CA LEU A 159 2.89 8.97 8.52
C LEU A 159 2.59 10.47 8.35
N ALA A 160 2.03 11.12 9.37
CA ALA A 160 1.75 12.56 9.36
C ALA A 160 3.03 13.40 9.20
N THR A 161 4.09 13.11 9.97
CA THR A 161 5.39 13.80 9.81
C THR A 161 5.97 13.63 8.41
N ARG A 162 5.76 12.47 7.78
CA ARG A 162 6.19 12.23 6.40
C ARG A 162 5.36 13.06 5.41
N ARG A 163 4.06 13.17 5.64
CA ARG A 163 3.16 14.01 4.86
C ARG A 163 3.58 15.48 4.94
N GLU A 164 3.82 16.01 6.14
CA GLU A 164 4.27 17.40 6.33
C GLU A 164 5.55 17.69 5.52
N ARG A 165 6.56 16.82 5.62
CA ARG A 165 7.79 16.94 4.81
C ARG A 165 7.56 16.90 3.30
N SER A 166 6.50 16.23 2.85
CA SER A 166 6.13 16.21 1.44
C SER A 166 5.41 17.50 1.02
N GLU A 167 4.70 18.15 1.93
CA GLU A 167 4.02 19.43 1.70
C GLU A 167 5.03 20.58 1.60
N ASP A 168 6.14 20.49 2.34
CA ASP A 168 7.29 21.40 2.21
C ASP A 168 8.06 21.23 0.91
N MET A 169 7.81 20.16 0.15
CA MET A 169 8.56 19.87 -1.06
C MET A 169 8.12 20.78 -2.22
N PRO A 170 9.06 21.43 -2.96
CA PRO A 170 8.69 22.31 -4.05
C PRO A 170 7.82 21.61 -5.11
N PRO A 171 6.77 22.27 -5.65
CA PRO A 171 5.81 21.61 -6.56
C PRO A 171 6.46 20.98 -7.79
N GLN A 172 7.52 21.59 -8.34
CA GLN A 172 8.27 21.02 -9.46
C GLN A 172 8.96 19.68 -9.11
N VAL A 173 9.43 19.52 -7.88
CA VAL A 173 10.08 18.29 -7.41
C VAL A 173 9.05 17.19 -7.21
N MET A 174 7.92 17.49 -6.55
CA MET A 174 6.82 16.53 -6.38
C MET A 174 6.29 16.02 -7.73
N ARG A 175 6.07 16.93 -8.69
CA ARG A 175 5.68 16.55 -10.06
C ARG A 175 6.69 15.63 -10.73
N ALA A 176 7.99 15.93 -10.62
CA ALA A 176 9.05 15.11 -11.18
C ALA A 176 9.07 13.71 -10.55
N LEU A 177 8.92 13.61 -9.23
CA LEU A 177 8.83 12.33 -8.52
C LEU A 177 7.62 11.50 -8.93
N HIS A 178 6.45 12.13 -9.10
CA HIS A 178 5.24 11.44 -9.56
C HIS A 178 5.41 10.89 -10.99
N ASN A 179 5.95 11.70 -11.90
CA ASN A 179 6.22 11.27 -13.27
C ASN A 179 7.21 10.09 -13.27
N PHE A 180 8.30 10.22 -12.52
CA PHE A 180 9.31 9.18 -12.38
C PHE A 180 8.70 7.86 -11.84
N LYS A 181 7.94 7.93 -10.74
CA LYS A 181 7.25 6.76 -10.15
C LYS A 181 6.33 6.09 -11.16
N TYR A 182 5.59 6.88 -11.93
CA TYR A 182 4.71 6.37 -12.99
C TYR A 182 5.50 5.66 -14.09
N ALA A 183 6.59 6.27 -14.59
CA ALA A 183 7.45 5.67 -15.60
C ALA A 183 8.06 4.33 -15.14
N VAL A 184 8.52 4.27 -13.88
CA VAL A 184 9.02 3.04 -13.25
C VAL A 184 7.92 1.97 -13.20
N HIS A 185 6.72 2.35 -12.74
CA HIS A 185 5.60 1.42 -12.63
C HIS A 185 5.18 0.86 -14.00
N LEU A 186 5.06 1.71 -15.02
CA LEU A 186 4.78 1.29 -16.40
C LEU A 186 5.85 0.31 -16.90
N ARG A 187 7.13 0.60 -16.65
CA ARG A 187 8.21 -0.24 -17.14
C ARG A 187 8.23 -1.62 -16.49
N LEU A 188 8.00 -1.68 -15.18
CA LEU A 188 8.07 -2.91 -14.40
C LEU A 188 6.76 -3.72 -14.40
N GLY A 189 5.63 -3.10 -14.77
CA GLY A 189 4.35 -3.76 -14.93
C GLY A 189 4.14 -4.42 -16.30
N GLY A 190 5.05 -4.19 -17.24
CA GLY A 190 5.04 -4.84 -18.56
C GLY A 190 5.78 -6.18 -18.59
N GLU A 191 6.25 -6.57 -19.77
CA GLU A 191 7.06 -7.77 -19.96
C GLU A 191 8.32 -7.77 -19.06
N PRO A 192 8.72 -8.95 -18.54
CA PRO A 192 9.92 -9.09 -17.73
C PRO A 192 11.15 -8.48 -18.41
N LEU A 193 11.98 -7.80 -17.63
CA LEU A 193 13.22 -7.20 -18.13
C LEU A 193 14.18 -8.28 -18.63
N THR A 194 14.75 -8.11 -19.82
CA THR A 194 15.96 -8.83 -20.17
C THR A 194 17.12 -8.38 -19.28
N THR A 195 18.17 -9.20 -19.14
CA THR A 195 19.36 -8.84 -18.36
C THR A 195 19.96 -7.50 -18.81
N GLU A 196 20.01 -7.27 -20.12
CA GLU A 196 20.51 -6.01 -20.69
C GLU A 196 19.62 -4.82 -20.32
N GLN A 197 18.30 -4.97 -20.41
CA GLN A 197 17.35 -3.93 -20.02
C GLN A 197 17.42 -3.64 -18.51
N ALA A 198 17.60 -4.66 -17.67
CA ALA A 198 17.75 -4.50 -16.23
C ALA A 198 19.04 -3.73 -15.89
N ASN A 199 20.15 -4.04 -16.56
CA ASN A 199 21.42 -3.32 -16.39
C ASN A 199 21.30 -1.86 -16.84
N ALA A 200 20.68 -1.60 -17.99
CA ALA A 200 20.44 -0.24 -18.47
C ALA A 200 19.53 0.55 -17.52
N PHE A 201 18.49 -0.09 -16.99
CA PHE A 201 17.59 0.51 -16.01
C PHE A 201 18.33 0.91 -14.73
N ALA A 202 19.18 0.03 -14.19
CA ALA A 202 20.01 0.34 -13.02
C ALA A 202 20.97 1.52 -13.28
N ALA A 203 21.66 1.52 -14.44
CA ALA A 203 22.59 2.58 -14.80
C ALA A 203 21.92 3.97 -14.89
N ILE A 204 20.67 4.04 -15.38
CA ILE A 204 19.89 5.29 -15.41
C ILE A 204 19.64 5.81 -13.99
N LEU A 205 19.25 4.91 -13.07
CA LEU A 205 18.98 5.29 -11.67
C LEU A 205 20.25 5.75 -10.95
N ASP A 206 21.36 5.05 -11.13
CA ASP A 206 22.64 5.40 -10.51
C ASP A 206 23.14 6.76 -11.02
N ALA A 207 23.03 7.03 -12.32
CA ALA A 207 23.40 8.31 -12.90
C ALA A 207 22.53 9.46 -12.35
N ALA A 208 21.21 9.26 -12.24
CA ALA A 208 20.31 10.25 -11.67
C ALA A 208 20.63 10.53 -10.19
N ALA A 209 20.92 9.48 -9.40
CA ALA A 209 21.32 9.63 -8.00
C ALA A 209 22.61 10.45 -7.85
N GLN A 210 23.64 10.12 -8.63
CA GLN A 210 24.91 10.86 -8.63
C GLN A 210 24.76 12.33 -9.03
N GLN A 211 23.84 12.65 -9.94
CA GLN A 211 23.56 14.04 -10.33
C GLN A 211 22.88 14.81 -9.19
N LEU A 212 21.95 14.17 -8.47
CA LEU A 212 21.27 14.77 -7.33
C LEU A 212 22.20 14.99 -6.13
N GLU A 213 23.14 14.09 -5.88
CA GLU A 213 24.14 14.22 -4.79
C GLU A 213 25.12 15.40 -4.99
N ARG A 214 25.20 15.96 -6.19
CA ARG A 214 26.12 17.06 -6.55
C ARG A 214 25.46 18.44 -6.53
N LEU A 215 24.15 18.52 -6.31
CA LEU A 215 23.41 19.78 -6.17
C LEU A 215 23.71 20.45 -4.83
#